data_AF-A0A7H8NKI7-F1
#
_entry.id   AF-A0A7H8NKI7-F1
#
_cell.length_a   1.000
_cell.length_b   1.000
_cell.length_c   1.000
_cell.angle_alpha   90.00
_cell.angle_beta   90.00
_cell.angle_gamma   90.00
#
_symmetry.space_group_name_H-M   'P 1'
#
loop_
_entity.id
_entity.type
_entity.pdbx_description
1 polymer ?
#
loop_
_entity_poly.entity_id
_entity_poly.type
_entity_poly.pdbx_seq_one_letter_code
_entity_poly.pdbx_strand_id
1 'polypeptide(L)'
;MISSAWSGNHGVASATCPAGTGLVGGGFDSRNTRTPAGHNTDSVEENAPSDKKPNTWLVQLTNGKAKSFAMCVPGAPVPTIVASDWVTKGGTAYATCPQGTALIGGGSDSRPFKTYVGAVIDAQQINAPDDKKANTWMAQMMRGSSKAFAMCAK
;
A
#
# COMPACT_ATOMS: atom_id res chain seq x y z
N MET A 1 2.31 -17.72 1.58
CA MET A 1 2.89 -16.37 1.37
C MET A 1 3.96 -16.49 0.31
N ILE A 2 4.07 -15.51 -0.57
CA ILE A 2 5.14 -15.40 -1.57
C ILE A 2 5.88 -14.07 -1.38
N SER A 3 7.11 -13.97 -1.88
CA SER A 3 7.89 -12.73 -1.83
C SER A 3 8.56 -12.42 -3.16
N SER A 4 8.73 -11.13 -3.45
CA SER A 4 9.55 -10.68 -4.58
C SER A 4 11.06 -10.80 -4.28
N ALA A 5 11.89 -10.58 -5.30
CA ALA A 5 13.26 -10.13 -5.08
C ALA A 5 13.26 -8.69 -4.51
N TRP A 6 14.42 -8.23 -4.02
CA TRP A 6 14.60 -6.81 -3.68
C TRP A 6 14.49 -5.96 -4.95
N SER A 7 13.79 -4.83 -4.88
CA SER A 7 13.76 -3.85 -5.96
C SER A 7 15.10 -3.10 -6.08
N GLY A 8 15.26 -2.38 -7.20
CA GLY A 8 16.25 -1.31 -7.30
C GLY A 8 15.90 -0.14 -6.38
N ASN A 9 16.82 0.82 -6.24
CA ASN A 9 16.53 2.06 -5.50
C ASN A 9 15.31 2.76 -6.10
N HIS A 10 14.35 3.14 -5.24
CA HIS A 10 13.05 3.72 -5.63
C HIS A 10 12.23 2.83 -6.59
N GLY A 11 12.61 1.56 -6.76
CA GLY A 11 11.92 0.62 -7.62
C GLY A 11 10.71 0.00 -6.95
N VAL A 12 9.67 -0.28 -7.73
CA VAL A 12 8.49 -1.02 -7.27
C VAL A 12 8.83 -2.51 -7.14
N ALA A 13 8.64 -3.06 -5.95
CA ALA A 13 8.68 -4.50 -5.69
C ALA A 13 7.27 -5.07 -5.86
N SER A 14 7.14 -6.21 -6.56
CA SER A 14 5.83 -6.84 -6.81
C SER A 14 5.85 -8.34 -6.50
N ALA A 15 4.85 -8.81 -5.75
CA ALA A 15 4.64 -10.22 -5.44
C ALA A 15 3.25 -10.66 -5.92
N THR A 16 3.20 -11.54 -6.92
CA THR A 16 1.94 -11.99 -7.57
C THR A 16 1.57 -13.39 -7.15
N CYS A 17 0.42 -13.55 -6.50
CA CYS A 17 -0.07 -14.84 -6.03
C CYS A 17 -0.21 -15.84 -7.20
N PRO A 18 0.20 -17.11 -7.00
CA PRO A 18 0.15 -18.12 -8.06
C PRO A 18 -1.28 -18.47 -8.45
N ALA A 19 -1.43 -19.08 -9.63
CA ALA A 19 -2.72 -19.60 -10.09
C ALA A 19 -3.35 -20.55 -9.06
N GLY A 20 -4.68 -20.52 -8.95
CA GLY A 20 -5.44 -21.29 -7.95
C GLY A 20 -5.42 -20.69 -6.54
N THR A 21 -4.80 -19.51 -6.34
CA THR A 21 -4.81 -18.78 -5.08
C THR A 21 -5.27 -17.33 -5.25
N GLY A 22 -5.93 -16.78 -4.24
CA GLY A 22 -6.34 -15.38 -4.18
C GLY A 22 -5.54 -14.58 -3.17
N LEU A 23 -5.20 -13.34 -3.52
CA LEU A 23 -4.55 -12.36 -2.65
C LEU A 23 -5.52 -11.91 -1.55
N VAL A 24 -5.09 -12.05 -0.29
CA VAL A 24 -5.88 -11.63 0.89
C VAL A 24 -5.17 -10.56 1.72
N GLY A 25 -3.95 -10.19 1.34
CA GLY A 25 -3.14 -9.22 2.05
C GLY A 25 -1.71 -9.21 1.55
N GLY A 26 -0.91 -8.33 2.13
CA GLY A 26 0.51 -8.30 1.87
C GLY A 26 1.25 -7.42 2.86
N GLY A 27 2.51 -7.17 2.55
CA GLY A 27 3.39 -6.36 3.38
C GLY A 27 4.74 -6.22 2.73
N PHE A 28 5.72 -5.79 3.52
CA PHE A 28 7.01 -5.43 3.00
C PHE A 28 8.17 -5.71 3.97
N ASP A 29 9.36 -5.73 3.39
CA ASP A 29 10.63 -5.52 4.06
C ASP A 29 11.34 -4.34 3.33
N SER A 30 12.06 -3.52 4.09
CA SER A 30 12.54 -2.21 3.65
C SER A 30 14.02 -2.02 3.95
N ARG A 31 14.77 -1.54 2.95
CA ARG A 31 16.15 -1.09 3.10
C ARG A 31 16.21 0.41 2.87
N ASN A 32 16.07 1.15 3.96
CA ASN A 32 15.95 2.60 3.93
C ASN A 32 17.29 3.29 3.66
N THR A 33 17.22 4.45 3.00
CA THR A 33 18.34 5.38 2.91
C THR A 33 18.32 6.40 4.06
N ARG A 34 19.50 6.92 4.41
CA ARG A 34 19.66 7.94 5.47
C ARG A 34 20.54 9.08 4.98
N THR A 35 20.36 10.27 5.56
CA THR A 35 21.30 11.38 5.39
C THR A 35 22.65 11.06 6.04
N PRO A 36 23.73 11.81 5.72
CA PRO A 36 25.00 11.71 6.45
C PRO A 36 24.87 11.95 7.97
N ALA A 37 23.91 12.78 8.37
CA ALA A 37 23.57 13.03 9.77
C ALA A 37 22.72 11.91 10.42
N GLY A 38 22.41 10.83 9.68
CA GLY A 38 21.69 9.66 10.17
C GLY A 38 20.16 9.75 10.13
N HIS A 39 19.59 10.84 9.59
CA HIS A 39 18.13 10.98 9.48
C HIS A 39 17.56 10.09 8.38
N ASN A 40 16.39 9.47 8.63
CA ASN A 40 15.70 8.68 7.62
C ASN A 40 15.21 9.59 6.48
N THR A 41 15.64 9.28 5.25
CA THR A 41 15.19 9.97 4.02
C THR A 41 14.17 9.15 3.25
N ASP A 42 13.74 8.04 3.83
CA ASP A 42 12.93 7.06 3.15
C ASP A 42 11.59 6.86 3.83
N SER A 43 10.60 6.56 3.03
CA SER A 43 9.25 6.25 3.46
C SER A 43 8.66 5.22 2.53
N VAL A 44 7.79 4.40 3.08
CA VAL A 44 6.93 3.53 2.28
C VAL A 44 5.91 4.43 1.60
N GLU A 45 6.07 4.61 0.29
CA GLU A 45 5.13 5.38 -0.52
C GLU A 45 3.99 4.47 -0.94
N GLU A 46 4.27 3.28 -1.45
CA GLU A 46 3.25 2.30 -1.80
C GLU A 46 3.37 1.04 -0.94
N ASN A 47 2.25 0.57 -0.40
CA ASN A 47 2.08 -0.75 0.22
C ASN A 47 0.61 -1.16 0.07
N ALA A 48 0.29 -1.72 -1.10
CA ALA A 48 -1.09 -1.86 -1.54
C ALA A 48 -1.26 -3.02 -2.55
N PRO A 49 -2.49 -3.53 -2.75
CA PRO A 49 -2.79 -4.37 -3.90
C PRO A 49 -2.67 -3.56 -5.20
N SER A 50 -2.22 -4.19 -6.29
CA SER A 50 -2.15 -3.54 -7.59
C SER A 50 -3.53 -3.46 -8.25
N ASP A 51 -3.94 -2.26 -8.63
CA ASP A 51 -5.10 -1.99 -9.49
C ASP A 51 -4.87 -2.33 -10.98
N LYS A 52 -3.61 -2.53 -11.38
CA LYS A 52 -3.18 -2.80 -12.77
C LYS A 52 -2.76 -4.23 -13.02
N LYS A 53 -2.21 -4.90 -12.00
CA LYS A 53 -1.73 -6.28 -12.09
C LYS A 53 -2.53 -7.14 -11.10
N PRO A 54 -3.55 -7.88 -11.56
CA PRO A 54 -4.40 -8.68 -10.69
C PRO A 54 -3.59 -9.59 -9.77
N ASN A 55 -4.14 -9.88 -8.59
CA ASN A 55 -3.58 -10.84 -7.64
C ASN A 55 -2.15 -10.50 -7.16
N THR A 56 -1.77 -9.21 -7.17
CA THR A 56 -0.41 -8.74 -6.87
C THR A 56 -0.38 -7.72 -5.75
N TRP A 57 0.57 -7.87 -4.84
CA TRP A 57 0.92 -6.85 -3.85
C TRP A 57 2.12 -6.02 -4.30
N LEU A 58 2.02 -4.70 -4.20
CA LEU A 58 3.05 -3.73 -4.59
C LEU A 58 3.62 -3.03 -3.36
N VAL A 59 4.93 -2.78 -3.42
CA VAL A 59 5.63 -1.98 -2.42
C VAL A 59 6.64 -1.07 -3.11
N GLN A 60 6.67 0.20 -2.74
CA GLN A 60 7.68 1.16 -3.16
C GLN A 60 8.14 2.01 -1.98
N LEU A 61 9.47 2.19 -1.88
CA LEU A 61 10.07 3.19 -0.99
C LEU A 61 10.45 4.44 -1.80
N THR A 62 10.47 5.61 -1.16
CA THR A 62 10.90 6.89 -1.77
C THR A 62 12.30 6.82 -2.40
N ASN A 63 13.25 6.13 -1.78
CA ASN A 63 14.65 6.17 -2.20
C ASN A 63 15.29 4.78 -2.15
N GLY A 64 14.99 4.02 -1.11
CA GLY A 64 15.62 2.74 -0.82
C GLY A 64 15.07 1.60 -1.66
N LYS A 65 15.27 0.39 -1.15
CA LYS A 65 14.83 -0.84 -1.80
C LYS A 65 13.73 -1.49 -0.99
N ALA A 66 12.75 -2.03 -1.68
CA ALA A 66 11.66 -2.78 -1.09
C ALA A 66 11.76 -4.26 -1.45
N LYS A 67 11.26 -5.12 -0.58
CA LYS A 67 10.80 -6.46 -0.93
C LYS A 67 9.29 -6.52 -0.64
N SER A 68 8.51 -7.00 -1.59
CA SER A 68 7.07 -7.16 -1.47
C SER A 68 6.73 -8.58 -1.03
N PHE A 69 5.73 -8.71 -0.15
CA PHE A 69 5.15 -9.99 0.25
C PHE A 69 3.66 -10.00 -0.08
N ALA A 70 3.19 -11.10 -0.65
CA ALA A 70 1.77 -11.34 -0.87
C ALA A 70 1.31 -12.56 -0.07
N MET A 71 0.20 -12.39 0.64
CA MET A 71 -0.50 -13.44 1.35
C MET A 71 -1.56 -14.03 0.41
N CYS A 72 -1.39 -15.31 0.08
CA CYS A 72 -2.20 -16.01 -0.91
C CYS A 72 -2.92 -17.19 -0.25
N VAL A 73 -4.20 -17.34 -0.52
CA VAL A 73 -5.05 -18.42 0.02
C VAL A 73 -5.55 -19.30 -1.14
N PRO A 74 -5.36 -20.63 -1.08
CA PRO A 74 -5.92 -21.56 -2.08
C PRO A 74 -7.43 -21.45 -2.19
N GLY A 75 -7.95 -21.42 -3.41
CA GLY A 75 -9.40 -21.35 -3.69
C GLY A 75 -10.05 -20.00 -3.40
N ALA A 76 -9.35 -19.04 -2.80
CA ALA A 76 -9.85 -17.67 -2.66
C ALA A 76 -9.95 -17.01 -4.05
N PRO A 77 -11.02 -16.24 -4.32
CA PRO A 77 -11.14 -15.52 -5.58
C PRO A 77 -10.05 -14.44 -5.69
N VAL A 78 -9.67 -14.10 -6.92
CA VAL A 78 -8.84 -12.91 -7.16
C VAL A 78 -9.67 -11.68 -6.80
N PRO A 79 -9.20 -10.80 -5.89
CA PRO A 79 -9.98 -9.65 -5.48
C PRO A 79 -10.10 -8.63 -6.62
N THR A 80 -11.25 -7.96 -6.67
CA THR A 80 -11.41 -6.70 -7.39
C THR A 80 -10.77 -5.60 -6.57
N ILE A 81 -9.96 -4.75 -7.20
CA ILE A 81 -9.29 -3.64 -6.52
C ILE A 81 -10.05 -2.34 -6.80
N VAL A 82 -10.41 -1.63 -5.75
CA VAL A 82 -10.94 -0.26 -5.82
C VAL A 82 -9.88 0.69 -5.30
N ALA A 83 -9.51 1.68 -6.11
CA ALA A 83 -8.62 2.76 -5.71
C ALA A 83 -9.42 4.05 -5.54
N SER A 84 -9.12 4.83 -4.51
CA SER A 84 -9.67 6.18 -4.37
C SER A 84 -8.95 7.17 -5.29
N ASP A 85 -9.51 8.37 -5.41
CA ASP A 85 -8.72 9.53 -5.84
C ASP A 85 -7.67 9.90 -4.78
N TRP A 86 -6.68 10.69 -5.19
CA TRP A 86 -5.72 11.27 -4.26
C TRP A 86 -6.37 12.33 -3.38
N VAL A 87 -6.14 12.22 -2.08
CA VAL A 87 -6.48 13.25 -1.10
C VAL A 87 -5.19 13.92 -0.63
N THR A 88 -5.20 15.24 -0.48
CA THR A 88 -4.02 16.05 -0.12
C THR A 88 -4.17 16.70 1.25
N LYS A 89 -3.10 17.33 1.76
CA LYS A 89 -3.08 18.10 3.01
C LYS A 89 -3.55 17.29 4.23
N GLY A 90 -3.18 16.02 4.25
CA GLY A 90 -3.52 15.09 5.34
C GLY A 90 -5.01 14.75 5.44
N GLY A 91 -5.80 14.92 4.38
CA GLY A 91 -7.17 14.40 4.36
C GLY A 91 -7.21 12.88 4.28
N THR A 92 -8.31 12.28 4.75
CA THR A 92 -8.54 10.84 4.69
C THR A 92 -9.07 10.44 3.31
N ALA A 93 -8.38 9.52 2.65
CA ALA A 93 -8.82 8.86 1.43
C ALA A 93 -9.66 7.63 1.75
N TYR A 94 -10.71 7.37 0.96
CA TYR A 94 -11.66 6.26 1.15
C TYR A 94 -11.79 5.45 -0.13
N ALA A 95 -11.59 4.14 -0.04
CA ALA A 95 -11.88 3.19 -1.12
C ALA A 95 -12.97 2.22 -0.65
N THR A 96 -14.16 2.31 -1.25
CA THR A 96 -15.32 1.50 -0.86
C THR A 96 -15.58 0.40 -1.87
N CYS A 97 -15.70 -0.83 -1.40
CA CYS A 97 -16.02 -1.96 -2.24
C CYS A 97 -17.46 -1.86 -2.81
N PRO A 98 -17.67 -2.26 -4.07
CA PRO A 98 -18.98 -2.17 -4.70
C PRO A 98 -19.98 -3.13 -4.04
N GLN A 99 -21.28 -2.84 -4.23
CA GLN A 99 -22.35 -3.69 -3.74
C GLN A 99 -22.20 -5.14 -4.24
N GLY A 100 -22.49 -6.10 -3.36
CA GLY A 100 -22.33 -7.53 -3.64
C GLY A 100 -20.89 -8.04 -3.50
N THR A 101 -20.00 -7.24 -2.92
CA THR A 101 -18.64 -7.65 -2.50
C THR A 101 -18.36 -7.21 -1.07
N ALA A 102 -17.48 -7.94 -0.39
CA ALA A 102 -16.98 -7.65 0.95
C ALA A 102 -15.50 -7.20 0.90
N LEU A 103 -15.16 -6.24 1.75
CA LEU A 103 -13.79 -5.79 2.00
C LEU A 103 -13.03 -6.90 2.72
N ILE A 104 -12.00 -7.42 2.07
CA ILE A 104 -11.12 -8.46 2.65
C ILE A 104 -9.75 -7.93 3.03
N GLY A 105 -9.45 -6.68 2.69
CA GLY A 105 -8.21 -5.99 3.04
C GLY A 105 -8.01 -4.75 2.20
N GLY A 106 -6.83 -4.15 2.29
CA GLY A 106 -6.51 -2.96 1.53
C GLY A 106 -5.10 -2.45 1.82
N GLY A 107 -4.78 -1.29 1.28
CA GLY A 107 -3.49 -0.64 1.48
C GLY A 107 -3.51 0.82 1.06
N SER A 108 -2.33 1.40 0.91
CA SER A 108 -2.19 2.83 0.61
C SER A 108 -1.06 3.11 -0.38
N ASP A 109 -1.26 4.17 -1.16
CA ASP A 109 -0.19 4.91 -1.84
C ASP A 109 -0.14 6.32 -1.22
N SER A 110 1.04 6.77 -0.83
CA SER A 110 1.28 7.89 0.07
C SER A 110 2.45 8.72 -0.40
N ARG A 111 2.29 10.05 -0.30
CA ARG A 111 3.31 11.04 -0.63
C ARG A 111 3.59 11.88 0.61
N PRO A 112 4.59 11.50 1.42
CA PRO A 112 4.88 12.18 2.67
C PRO A 112 5.46 13.58 2.47
N PHE A 113 5.15 14.45 3.41
CA PHE A 113 5.81 15.74 3.55
C PHE A 113 7.27 15.55 3.98
N LYS A 114 8.19 16.24 3.29
CA LYS A 114 9.64 16.16 3.49
C LYS A 114 10.20 17.55 3.77
N THR A 115 11.29 17.62 4.55
CA THR A 115 12.04 18.87 4.73
C THR A 115 12.80 19.25 3.45
N TYR A 116 13.37 20.45 3.41
CA TYR A 116 14.19 20.89 2.28
C TYR A 116 15.43 20.01 2.03
N VAL A 117 15.93 19.33 3.07
CA VAL A 117 17.05 18.36 2.96
C VAL A 117 16.58 16.92 2.69
N GLY A 118 15.29 16.72 2.38
CA GLY A 118 14.71 15.43 2.02
C GLY A 118 14.42 14.49 3.20
N ALA A 119 14.56 14.95 4.45
CA ALA A 119 14.17 14.14 5.61
C ALA A 119 12.65 14.01 5.68
N VAL A 120 12.14 12.80 5.89
CA VAL A 120 10.71 12.55 6.05
C VAL A 120 10.27 13.04 7.44
N ILE A 121 9.33 13.99 7.48
CA ILE A 121 8.77 14.56 8.72
C ILE A 121 7.25 14.42 8.75
N ASP A 122 6.78 13.32 8.19
CA ASP A 122 5.39 12.97 8.03
C ASP A 122 5.22 11.49 8.30
N ALA A 123 4.00 11.08 8.63
CA ALA A 123 3.71 9.70 8.99
C ALA A 123 2.33 9.29 8.47
N GLN A 124 2.22 8.01 8.13
CA GLN A 124 0.92 7.39 7.90
C GLN A 124 0.17 7.34 9.24
N GLN A 125 -0.96 8.02 9.32
CA GLN A 125 -1.84 8.00 10.49
C GLN A 125 -2.89 6.89 10.40
N ILE A 126 -3.39 6.63 9.20
CA ILE A 126 -4.44 5.63 8.97
C ILE A 126 -4.06 4.77 7.77
N ASN A 127 -4.14 3.45 7.92
CA ASN A 127 -4.13 2.48 6.84
C ASN A 127 -4.90 1.24 7.32
N ALA A 128 -6.24 1.31 7.28
CA ALA A 128 -7.11 0.36 7.97
C ALA A 128 -8.54 0.38 7.40
N PRO A 129 -9.38 -0.62 7.71
CA PRO A 129 -10.83 -0.54 7.48
C PRO A 129 -11.46 0.65 8.23
N ASP A 130 -12.51 1.22 7.65
CA ASP A 130 -13.33 2.26 8.29
C ASP A 130 -14.29 1.64 9.32
N ASP A 131 -14.27 2.17 10.55
CA ASP A 131 -15.10 1.73 11.66
C ASP A 131 -16.55 2.28 11.60
N LYS A 132 -16.79 3.26 10.73
CA LYS A 132 -18.08 3.96 10.55
C LYS A 132 -18.69 3.71 9.19
N LYS A 133 -17.88 3.50 8.16
CA LYS A 133 -18.33 3.16 6.80
C LYS A 133 -17.97 1.71 6.49
N ALA A 134 -18.93 0.82 6.66
CA ALA A 134 -18.76 -0.57 6.28
C ALA A 134 -18.21 -0.70 4.85
N ASN A 135 -17.46 -1.78 4.60
CA ASN A 135 -16.94 -2.11 3.28
C ASN A 135 -15.94 -1.10 2.69
N THR A 136 -15.29 -0.29 3.55
CA THR A 136 -14.40 0.81 3.12
C THR A 136 -13.03 0.70 3.75
N TRP A 137 -11.98 0.89 2.94
CA TRP A 137 -10.60 1.06 3.40
C TRP A 137 -10.23 2.54 3.46
N MET A 138 -9.50 2.94 4.50
CA MET A 138 -9.03 4.30 4.73
C MET A 138 -7.51 4.40 4.64
N ALA A 139 -7.03 5.50 4.05
CA ALA A 139 -5.63 5.89 4.10
C ALA A 139 -5.49 7.38 4.43
N GLN A 140 -4.57 7.74 5.32
CA GLN A 140 -4.29 9.13 5.67
C GLN A 140 -2.83 9.33 6.08
N MET A 141 -2.16 10.30 5.47
CA MET A 141 -0.92 10.90 5.95
C MET A 141 -1.23 12.04 6.93
N MET A 142 -0.34 12.35 7.87
CA MET A 142 -0.51 13.48 8.79
C MET A 142 -0.54 14.83 8.05
N ARG A 143 0.30 15.02 7.02
CA ARG A 143 0.36 16.26 6.24
C ARG A 143 0.32 16.05 4.73
N GLY A 144 0.87 14.94 4.28
CA GLY A 144 1.07 14.60 2.89
C GLY A 144 -0.21 14.27 2.13
N SER A 145 -0.04 13.50 1.06
CA SER A 145 -1.16 13.00 0.26
C SER A 145 -1.30 11.49 0.42
N SER A 146 -2.53 11.00 0.33
CA SER A 146 -2.82 9.56 0.35
C SER A 146 -3.84 9.19 -0.71
N LYS A 147 -3.73 7.96 -1.17
CA LYS A 147 -4.71 7.21 -1.93
C LYS A 147 -4.96 5.89 -1.21
N ALA A 148 -6.22 5.52 -1.06
CA ALA A 148 -6.63 4.26 -0.44
C ALA A 148 -6.88 3.20 -1.51
N PHE A 149 -6.61 1.95 -1.17
CA PHE A 149 -6.93 0.78 -2.00
C PHE A 149 -7.72 -0.23 -1.17
N ALA A 150 -8.83 -0.71 -1.71
CA ALA A 150 -9.64 -1.77 -1.13
C ALA A 150 -9.57 -3.03 -1.98
N MET A 151 -9.39 -4.18 -1.35
CA MET A 151 -9.54 -5.50 -1.95
C MET A 151 -10.95 -6.02 -1.66
N CYS A 152 -11.68 -6.33 -2.72
CA CYS A 152 -13.09 -6.68 -2.67
C CYS A 152 -13.30 -8.10 -3.22
N ALA A 153 -13.96 -8.97 -2.46
CA ALA A 153 -14.28 -10.33 -2.87
C ALA A 153 -15.78 -10.63 -2.69
N LYS A 154 -16.33 -11.57 -3.46
CA LYS A 154 -17.72 -12.03 -3.31
C LYS A 154 -17.83 -13.08 -2.22
#